data_AF-A0A933P7Y6-F1
#
_entry.id   AF-A0A933P7Y6-F1
#
_cell.length_a   1.000
_cell.length_b   1.000
_cell.length_c   1.000
_cell.angle_alpha   90.00
_cell.angle_beta   90.00
_cell.angle_gamma   90.00
#
_symmetry.space_group_name_H-M   'P 1'
#
loop_
_entity.id
_entity.type
_entity.pdbx_description
1 polymer ?
#
loop_
_entity_poly.entity_id
_entity_poly.type
_entity_poly.pdbx_seq_one_letter_code
_entity_poly.pdbx_strand_id
1 'polypeptide(L)'
;MSSRSSSGSSRPSPYGSAKDLPSYVELSQQIQGGKLLTRFVARGQRQKLIEIEEQMKRLTRVVDDFYDRLGERNWIFHDMLSVDKIEQLLAETADPKSAETRLVELYRDTEATKWWITRLRGQDGLRQRLHQVERARAHYDAGEFDSCTLQLIAVMDGFVNDFEPGERRGLHSRDPADMVAWDSVVGHHLGLTHAMATFTKTIKRRVDDEVFDVYRHGIMHGSVVNFDNPIVATKAWNMLFAVADWATATRRAAKSNDPPPTWSDTWATLKRHGAYKKYERDFVSSTIKASDAGFKTNEIVRLATEFFDAWQHGRWAIVAKFTPSALIGSKTGGEVARFARDVFEQHDLQQWEIESVTYDQASTAAIQARATVAGGEFPMRFRMVFWTVDGNVGIPGEDDGSWTLAVWAPHTYFQDPT
;
A
#
# COMPACT_ATOMS: atom_id res chain seq x y z
N MET A 1 41.09 29.80 -14.69
CA MET A 1 40.94 28.37 -14.37
C MET A 1 40.25 28.28 -13.02
N SER A 2 38.93 28.31 -13.01
CA SER A 2 38.15 28.19 -11.77
C SER A 2 37.86 26.71 -11.51
N SER A 3 38.37 26.21 -10.38
CA SER A 3 38.05 24.92 -9.83
C SER A 3 36.55 24.85 -9.51
N ARG A 4 35.83 23.98 -10.22
CA ARG A 4 34.49 23.55 -9.80
C ARG A 4 34.64 22.70 -8.55
N SER A 5 34.12 23.18 -7.42
CA SER A 5 33.87 22.34 -6.25
C SER A 5 32.80 21.31 -6.61
N SER A 6 33.17 20.04 -6.68
CA SER A 6 32.24 18.93 -6.74
C SER A 6 31.45 18.88 -5.43
N SER A 7 30.16 19.20 -5.48
CA SER A 7 29.22 18.83 -4.43
C SER A 7 29.11 17.31 -4.42
N GLY A 8 29.91 16.64 -3.59
CA GLY A 8 29.76 15.21 -3.36
C GLY A 8 28.41 14.97 -2.70
N SER A 9 27.50 14.31 -3.40
CA SER A 9 26.34 13.67 -2.78
C SER A 9 26.90 12.57 -1.86
N SER A 10 26.97 12.85 -0.56
CA SER A 10 27.28 11.84 0.45
C SER A 10 26.14 10.83 0.47
N ARG A 11 26.45 9.53 0.36
CA ARG A 11 25.45 8.47 0.50
C ARG A 11 24.70 8.63 1.83
N PRO A 12 23.38 8.45 1.87
CA PRO A 12 22.63 8.51 3.12
C PRO A 12 23.13 7.45 4.10
N SER A 13 23.24 7.81 5.37
CA SER A 13 23.60 6.89 6.46
C SER A 13 22.34 6.41 7.19
N PRO A 14 22.33 5.19 7.77
CA PRO A 14 21.20 4.72 8.57
C PRO A 14 20.90 5.62 9.77
N TYR A 15 19.63 5.67 10.19
CA TYR A 15 19.16 6.51 11.30
C TYR A 15 19.28 5.79 12.66
N GLY A 16 19.72 6.50 13.70
CA GLY A 16 19.86 5.95 15.06
C GLY A 16 18.53 5.84 15.80
N SER A 17 17.61 6.76 15.52
CA SER A 17 16.23 6.79 15.99
C SER A 17 15.34 7.32 14.88
N ALA A 18 14.04 7.04 14.93
CA ALA A 18 13.08 7.69 14.05
C ALA A 18 13.03 9.23 14.25
N LYS A 19 13.61 9.78 15.32
CA LYS A 19 13.80 11.24 15.50
C LYS A 19 14.86 11.85 14.59
N ASP A 20 15.78 11.03 14.09
CA ASP A 20 16.91 11.49 13.26
C ASP A 20 16.52 11.64 11.79
N LEU A 21 15.29 11.24 11.44
CA LEU A 21 14.76 11.35 10.09
C LEU A 21 14.62 12.84 9.70
N PRO A 22 15.17 13.27 8.54
CA PRO A 22 15.20 14.66 8.11
C PRO A 22 13.85 15.36 8.23
N SER A 23 12.76 14.74 7.80
CA SER A 23 11.46 15.40 7.86
C SER A 23 10.86 15.45 9.28
N TYR A 24 11.34 14.63 10.23
CA TYR A 24 10.91 14.72 11.64
C TYR A 24 11.54 15.96 12.24
N VAL A 25 12.84 16.16 11.97
CA VAL A 25 13.58 17.34 12.37
C VAL A 25 12.91 18.60 11.80
N GLU A 26 12.58 18.59 10.50
CA GLU A 26 11.90 19.70 9.84
C GLU A 26 10.52 19.98 10.44
N LEU A 27 9.65 18.97 10.52
CA LEU A 27 8.29 19.12 11.04
C LEU A 27 8.30 19.55 12.51
N SER A 28 9.21 19.01 13.32
CA SER A 28 9.42 19.43 14.70
C SER A 28 9.77 20.93 14.77
N GLN A 29 10.69 21.41 13.93
CA GLN A 29 11.06 22.82 13.86
C GLN A 29 9.86 23.70 13.44
N GLN A 30 9.10 23.29 12.41
CA GLN A 30 7.89 23.98 11.97
C GLN A 30 6.83 24.07 13.09
N ILE A 31 6.61 22.97 13.81
CA ILE A 31 5.69 22.91 14.95
C ILE A 31 6.15 23.84 16.08
N GLN A 32 7.44 23.89 16.41
CA GLN A 32 7.95 24.82 17.43
C GLN A 32 7.78 26.28 16.98
N GLY A 33 8.09 26.60 15.72
CA GLY A 33 7.86 27.92 15.13
C GLY A 33 6.39 28.34 15.15
N GLY A 34 5.49 27.44 14.73
CA GLY A 34 4.04 27.63 14.77
C GLY A 34 3.52 27.79 16.20
N LYS A 35 4.06 27.06 17.18
CA LYS A 35 3.70 27.23 18.60
C LYS A 35 4.15 28.57 19.18
N LEU A 36 5.24 29.16 18.67
CA LEU A 36 5.67 30.51 19.05
C LEU A 36 4.74 31.55 18.43
N LEU A 37 4.45 31.44 17.13
CA LEU A 37 3.51 32.33 16.43
C LEU A 37 2.10 32.30 17.05
N THR A 38 1.60 31.11 17.39
CA THR A 38 0.25 30.94 17.96
C THR A 38 0.08 31.52 19.37
N ARG A 39 1.17 31.89 20.06
CA ARG A 39 1.10 32.63 21.34
C ARG A 39 0.66 34.09 21.12
N PHE A 40 1.00 34.65 19.97
CA PHE A 40 0.76 36.06 19.65
C PHE A 40 -0.41 36.27 18.67
N VAL A 41 -0.68 35.32 17.76
CA VAL A 41 -1.75 35.38 16.72
C VAL A 41 -2.44 33.99 16.59
N ALA A 42 -3.67 33.87 16.09
CA ALA A 42 -4.30 32.57 15.74
C ALA A 42 -4.32 31.50 16.87
N ARG A 43 -4.62 31.91 18.12
CA ARG A 43 -4.62 31.04 19.32
C ARG A 43 -5.41 29.74 19.17
N GLY A 44 -6.48 29.73 18.37
CA GLY A 44 -7.29 28.53 18.09
C GLY A 44 -6.56 27.41 17.34
N GLN A 45 -5.42 27.69 16.70
CA GLN A 45 -4.61 26.66 16.02
C GLN A 45 -3.55 26.02 16.93
N ARG A 46 -3.31 26.57 18.13
CA ARG A 46 -2.31 26.05 19.06
C ARG A 46 -2.60 24.60 19.46
N GLN A 47 -3.86 24.29 19.74
CA GLN A 47 -4.27 22.95 20.16
C GLN A 47 -3.99 21.91 19.06
N LYS A 48 -4.27 22.25 17.80
CA LYS A 48 -3.95 21.39 16.65
C LYS A 48 -2.44 21.11 16.54
N LEU A 49 -1.60 22.12 16.75
CA LEU A 49 -0.14 21.93 16.73
C LEU A 49 0.37 21.05 17.89
N ILE A 50 -0.27 21.12 19.06
CA ILE A 50 0.04 20.25 20.20
C ILE A 50 -0.37 18.81 19.87
N GLU A 51 -1.58 18.61 19.34
CA GLU A 51 -2.07 17.29 18.93
C GLU A 51 -1.15 16.65 17.86
N ILE A 52 -0.69 17.43 16.88
CA ILE A 52 0.27 16.95 15.88
C ILE A 52 1.60 16.58 16.54
N GLU A 53 2.11 17.37 17.48
CA GLU A 53 3.35 17.06 18.20
C GLU A 53 3.25 15.79 19.05
N GLU A 54 2.13 15.61 19.75
CA GLU A 54 1.86 14.42 20.58
C GLU A 54 1.74 13.17 19.72
N GLN A 55 1.02 13.28 18.60
CA GLN A 55 0.99 12.25 17.57
C GLN A 55 2.42 11.93 17.10
N MET A 56 3.17 12.94 16.66
CA MET A 56 4.56 12.81 16.19
C MET A 56 5.43 12.01 17.19
N LYS A 57 5.40 12.40 18.47
CA LYS A 57 6.12 11.73 19.55
C LYS A 57 5.67 10.29 19.77
N ARG A 58 4.37 10.02 19.69
CA ARG A 58 3.82 8.66 19.84
C ARG A 58 4.38 7.73 18.76
N LEU A 59 4.33 8.14 17.48
CA LEU A 59 4.83 7.29 16.39
C LEU A 59 6.30 6.96 16.56
N THR A 60 7.11 7.99 16.79
CA THR A 60 8.55 7.81 16.91
C THR A 60 8.89 6.90 18.08
N ARG A 61 8.20 7.06 19.22
CA ARG A 61 8.31 6.13 20.34
C ARG A 61 7.97 4.69 19.91
N VAL A 62 6.85 4.46 19.23
CA VAL A 62 6.46 3.11 18.81
C VAL A 62 7.47 2.48 17.85
N VAL A 63 8.04 3.26 16.93
CA VAL A 63 9.07 2.77 16.00
C VAL A 63 10.37 2.43 16.75
N ASP A 64 10.82 3.32 17.64
CA ASP A 64 12.02 3.08 18.44
C ASP A 64 11.82 1.86 19.38
N ASP A 65 10.70 1.79 20.10
CA ASP A 65 10.33 0.66 20.99
C ASP A 65 10.23 -0.66 20.20
N PHE A 66 9.75 -0.61 18.95
CA PHE A 66 9.73 -1.78 18.07
C PHE A 66 11.16 -2.27 17.77
N TYR A 67 12.07 -1.38 17.39
CA TYR A 67 13.44 -1.76 17.06
C TYR A 67 14.23 -2.18 18.30
N ASP A 68 13.99 -1.56 19.45
CA ASP A 68 14.55 -2.00 20.74
C ASP A 68 14.10 -3.42 21.09
N ARG A 69 12.85 -3.79 20.76
CA ARG A 69 12.30 -5.12 21.08
C ARG A 69 12.63 -6.20 20.05
N LEU A 70 12.61 -5.86 18.76
CA LEU A 70 12.61 -6.83 17.65
C LEU A 70 13.73 -6.61 16.63
N GLY A 71 14.45 -5.49 16.69
CA GLY A 71 15.49 -5.13 15.73
C GLY A 71 16.67 -6.09 15.72
N GLU A 72 17.15 -6.54 16.88
CA GLU A 72 18.20 -7.58 16.98
C GLU A 72 17.77 -8.92 16.36
N ARG A 73 16.47 -9.14 16.24
CA ARG A 73 15.88 -10.32 15.58
C ARG A 73 15.58 -10.05 14.10
N ASN A 74 16.15 -9.01 13.49
CA ASN A 74 16.02 -8.67 12.07
C ASN A 74 14.59 -8.38 11.59
N TRP A 75 13.69 -7.95 12.46
CA TRP A 75 12.38 -7.45 12.04
C TRP A 75 12.46 -5.98 11.62
N ILE A 76 11.76 -5.65 10.54
CA ILE A 76 11.78 -4.32 9.95
C ILE A 76 10.43 -3.64 10.16
N PHE A 77 10.44 -2.40 10.67
CA PHE A 77 9.22 -1.60 10.73
C PHE A 77 8.95 -1.02 9.34
N HIS A 78 7.98 -1.57 8.62
CA HIS A 78 7.59 -1.12 7.28
C HIS A 78 6.23 -0.38 7.29
N ASP A 79 5.94 0.39 6.25
CA ASP A 79 4.83 1.35 6.20
C ASP A 79 3.42 0.71 6.30
N MET A 80 3.31 -0.59 6.03
CA MET A 80 2.05 -1.32 6.17
C MET A 80 1.69 -1.70 7.62
N LEU A 81 2.63 -1.60 8.57
CA LEU A 81 2.37 -1.93 9.96
C LEU A 81 1.54 -0.83 10.61
N SER A 82 0.41 -1.22 11.21
CA SER A 82 -0.41 -0.28 11.98
C SER A 82 0.27 0.03 13.30
N VAL A 83 0.53 1.31 13.55
CA VAL A 83 1.13 1.81 14.80
C VAL A 83 0.30 1.43 16.01
N ASP A 84 -1.03 1.47 15.91
CA ASP A 84 -1.92 1.07 17.01
C ASP A 84 -1.76 -0.42 17.31
N LYS A 85 -1.71 -1.27 16.28
CA LYS A 85 -1.50 -2.72 16.46
C LYS A 85 -0.11 -3.03 17.02
N ILE A 86 0.93 -2.33 16.56
CA ILE A 86 2.29 -2.52 17.06
C ILE A 86 2.42 -2.01 18.50
N GLU A 87 1.86 -0.85 18.84
CA GLU A 87 1.86 -0.35 20.22
C GLU A 87 1.13 -1.31 21.16
N GLN A 88 -0.03 -1.84 20.74
CA GLN A 88 -0.76 -2.86 21.48
C GLN A 88 0.08 -4.13 21.66
N LEU A 89 0.70 -4.63 20.58
CA LEU A 89 1.58 -5.80 20.61
C LEU A 89 2.74 -5.61 21.59
N LEU A 90 3.40 -4.45 21.57
CA LEU A 90 4.52 -4.14 22.45
C LEU A 90 4.08 -4.03 23.92
N ALA A 91 2.85 -3.54 24.17
CA ALA A 91 2.28 -3.46 25.51
C ALA A 91 1.84 -4.84 26.06
N GLU A 92 1.38 -5.74 25.19
CA GLU A 92 0.92 -7.09 25.55
C GLU A 92 2.07 -8.09 25.72
N THR A 93 3.28 -7.76 25.27
CA THR A 93 4.42 -8.67 25.24
C THR A 93 5.55 -8.19 26.13
N ALA A 94 6.09 -9.09 26.96
CA ALA A 94 7.14 -8.74 27.92
C ALA A 94 8.55 -8.89 27.33
N ASP A 95 8.72 -9.74 26.34
CA ASP A 95 10.03 -10.16 25.82
C ASP A 95 10.05 -10.25 24.29
N PRO A 96 11.25 -10.27 23.66
CA PRO A 96 11.38 -10.33 22.19
C PRO A 96 10.71 -11.54 21.53
N LYS A 97 10.66 -12.70 22.21
CA LYS A 97 10.12 -13.93 21.63
C LYS A 97 8.59 -13.92 21.62
N SER A 98 7.97 -13.44 22.68
CA SER A 98 6.50 -13.24 22.70
C SER A 98 6.08 -12.16 21.71
N ALA A 99 6.84 -11.06 21.59
CA ALA A 99 6.63 -10.02 20.58
C ALA A 99 6.71 -10.58 19.14
N GLU A 100 7.72 -11.40 18.84
CA GLU A 100 7.87 -12.04 17.53
C GLU A 100 6.69 -12.97 17.20
N THR A 101 6.25 -13.76 18.17
CA THR A 101 5.09 -14.65 18.00
C THR A 101 3.83 -13.84 17.64
N ARG A 102 3.59 -12.74 18.37
CA ARG A 102 2.45 -11.87 18.12
C ARG A 102 2.54 -11.13 16.79
N LEU A 103 3.75 -10.80 16.34
CA LEU A 103 3.97 -10.19 15.03
C LEU A 103 3.66 -11.20 13.92
N VAL A 104 4.09 -12.46 14.06
CA VAL A 104 3.74 -13.53 13.11
C VAL A 104 2.22 -13.70 12.99
N GLU A 105 1.48 -13.68 14.10
CA GLU A 105 0.01 -13.73 14.08
C GLU A 105 -0.61 -12.58 13.28
N LEU A 106 -0.01 -11.38 13.37
CA LEU A 106 -0.47 -10.22 12.62
C LEU A 106 -0.32 -10.41 11.09
N TYR A 107 0.70 -11.12 10.62
CA TYR A 107 0.85 -11.48 9.20
C TYR A 107 -0.05 -12.65 8.77
N ARG A 108 -0.50 -13.48 9.72
CA ARG A 108 -1.46 -14.56 9.44
C ARG A 108 -2.88 -14.04 9.22
N ASP A 109 -3.20 -12.83 9.67
CA ASP A 109 -4.46 -12.14 9.36
C ASP A 109 -4.59 -11.90 7.84
N THR A 110 -5.30 -12.79 7.15
CA THR A 110 -5.47 -12.77 5.68
C THR A 110 -6.14 -11.48 5.20
N GLU A 111 -7.10 -10.96 5.95
CA GLU A 111 -7.80 -9.72 5.55
C GLU A 111 -6.87 -8.52 5.65
N ALA A 112 -6.06 -8.41 6.71
CA ALA A 112 -5.07 -7.35 6.81
C ALA A 112 -4.00 -7.44 5.72
N THR A 113 -3.48 -8.64 5.46
CA THR A 113 -2.37 -8.84 4.52
C THR A 113 -2.76 -8.80 3.05
N LYS A 114 -4.02 -9.12 2.70
CA LYS A 114 -4.55 -8.97 1.33
C LYS A 114 -4.43 -7.54 0.82
N TRP A 115 -4.69 -6.56 1.69
CA TRP A 115 -4.51 -5.14 1.36
C TRP A 115 -3.05 -4.77 1.16
N TRP A 116 -2.15 -5.34 1.95
CA TRP A 116 -0.71 -5.09 1.81
C TRP A 116 -0.18 -5.61 0.47
N ILE A 117 -0.58 -6.82 0.09
CA ILE A 117 -0.23 -7.43 -1.21
C ILE A 117 -0.75 -6.57 -2.37
N THR A 118 -1.97 -6.04 -2.25
CA THR A 118 -2.58 -5.21 -3.30
C THR A 118 -1.74 -3.96 -3.61
N ARG A 119 -1.11 -3.33 -2.61
CA ARG A 119 -0.26 -2.15 -2.87
C ARG A 119 1.03 -2.48 -3.61
N LEU A 120 1.52 -3.72 -3.55
CA LEU A 120 2.71 -4.12 -4.31
C LEU A 120 2.50 -3.95 -5.83
N ARG A 121 1.24 -3.94 -6.30
CA ARG A 121 0.87 -3.66 -7.71
C ARG A 121 1.32 -2.27 -8.20
N GLY A 122 1.53 -1.32 -7.28
CA GLY A 122 2.04 0.01 -7.58
C GLY A 122 3.47 0.01 -8.13
N GLN A 123 4.25 -1.02 -7.85
CA GLN A 123 5.63 -1.17 -8.33
C GLN A 123 5.68 -2.03 -9.60
N ASP A 124 6.21 -1.50 -10.71
CA ASP A 124 6.17 -2.19 -12.01
C ASP A 124 6.81 -3.58 -11.96
N GLY A 125 7.98 -3.72 -11.32
CA GLY A 125 8.67 -5.00 -11.20
C GLY A 125 7.97 -6.03 -10.30
N LEU A 126 7.21 -5.58 -9.30
CA LEU A 126 6.37 -6.47 -8.47
C LEU A 126 5.05 -6.80 -9.16
N ARG A 127 4.48 -5.89 -9.95
CA ARG A 127 3.26 -6.13 -10.73
C ARG A 127 3.42 -7.32 -11.68
N GLN A 128 4.57 -7.42 -12.34
CA GLN A 128 4.89 -8.57 -13.22
C GLN A 128 5.01 -9.90 -12.43
N ARG A 129 5.36 -9.83 -11.15
CA ARG A 129 5.56 -10.97 -10.25
C ARG A 129 4.38 -11.20 -9.31
N LEU A 130 3.26 -10.50 -9.51
CA LEU A 130 2.12 -10.59 -8.59
C LEU A 130 1.60 -12.03 -8.46
N HIS A 131 1.58 -12.80 -9.56
CA HIS A 131 1.22 -14.21 -9.52
C HIS A 131 2.14 -15.05 -8.60
N GLN A 132 3.43 -14.71 -8.51
CA GLN A 132 4.38 -15.38 -7.60
C GLN A 132 4.14 -14.96 -6.15
N VAL A 133 3.82 -13.68 -5.93
CA VAL A 133 3.45 -13.14 -4.62
C VAL A 133 2.16 -13.80 -4.10
N GLU A 134 1.15 -13.93 -4.96
CA GLU A 134 -0.12 -14.59 -4.63
C GLU A 134 0.09 -16.09 -4.36
N ARG A 135 0.96 -16.77 -5.12
CA ARG A 135 1.37 -18.14 -4.82
C ARG A 135 2.11 -18.28 -3.50
N ALA A 136 3.02 -17.36 -3.19
CA ALA A 136 3.70 -17.34 -1.89
C ALA A 136 2.69 -17.21 -0.75
N ARG A 137 1.62 -16.41 -0.95
CA ARG A 137 0.55 -16.28 0.04
C ARG A 137 -0.23 -17.58 0.21
N ALA A 138 -0.57 -18.26 -0.89
CA ALA A 138 -1.22 -19.56 -0.84
C ALA A 138 -0.39 -20.60 -0.08
N HIS A 139 0.93 -20.67 -0.35
CA HIS A 139 1.85 -21.54 0.39
C HIS A 139 1.87 -21.19 1.89
N TYR A 140 1.95 -19.90 2.23
CA TYR A 140 1.93 -19.44 3.62
C TYR A 140 0.63 -19.84 4.36
N ASP A 141 -0.51 -19.69 3.72
CA ASP A 141 -1.83 -20.05 4.27
C ASP A 141 -1.99 -21.58 4.43
N ALA A 142 -1.38 -22.36 3.53
CA ALA A 142 -1.34 -23.83 3.60
C ALA A 142 -0.34 -24.37 4.64
N GLY A 143 0.50 -23.52 5.23
CA GLY A 143 1.57 -23.93 6.14
C GLY A 143 2.82 -24.47 5.45
N GLU A 144 2.96 -24.25 4.14
CA GLU A 144 4.10 -24.63 3.31
C GLU A 144 5.15 -23.49 3.35
N PHE A 145 5.79 -23.31 4.51
CA PHE A 145 6.60 -22.11 4.78
C PHE A 145 7.90 -22.07 3.99
N ASP A 146 8.50 -23.23 3.72
CA ASP A 146 9.67 -23.37 2.86
C ASP A 146 9.43 -22.83 1.44
N SER A 147 8.31 -23.23 0.83
CA SER A 147 7.89 -22.89 -0.53
C SER A 147 7.51 -21.42 -0.61
N CYS A 148 6.79 -20.90 0.41
CA CYS A 148 6.57 -19.47 0.57
C CYS A 148 7.89 -18.69 0.60
N THR A 149 8.83 -19.11 1.44
CA THR A 149 10.12 -18.44 1.63
C THR A 149 10.93 -18.40 0.32
N LEU A 150 11.05 -19.54 -0.37
CA LEU A 150 11.76 -19.64 -1.64
C LEU A 150 11.13 -18.73 -2.71
N GLN A 151 9.81 -18.70 -2.79
CA GLN A 151 9.09 -17.86 -3.73
C GLN A 151 9.34 -16.38 -3.48
N LEU A 152 9.33 -15.95 -2.21
CA LEU A 152 9.58 -14.57 -1.82
C LEU A 152 11.02 -14.14 -2.06
N ILE A 153 12.01 -15.01 -1.78
CA ILE A 153 13.42 -14.77 -2.12
C ILE A 153 13.56 -14.47 -3.61
N ALA A 154 12.97 -15.30 -4.47
CA ALA A 154 13.02 -15.11 -5.92
C ALA A 154 12.35 -13.80 -6.37
N VAL A 155 11.19 -13.46 -5.76
CA VAL A 155 10.49 -12.20 -6.03
C VAL A 155 11.35 -11.00 -5.67
N MET A 156 11.94 -10.98 -4.47
CA MET A 156 12.78 -9.88 -3.99
C MET A 156 14.03 -9.70 -4.86
N ASP A 157 14.74 -10.78 -5.16
CA ASP A 157 15.94 -10.72 -6.02
C ASP A 157 15.60 -10.18 -7.41
N GLY A 158 14.51 -10.69 -8.03
CA GLY A 158 14.08 -10.26 -9.35
C GLY A 158 13.57 -8.81 -9.37
N PHE A 159 12.81 -8.41 -8.36
CA PHE A 159 12.29 -7.04 -8.27
C PHE A 159 13.42 -6.01 -8.17
N VAL A 160 14.40 -6.23 -7.29
CA VAL A 160 15.53 -5.31 -7.10
C VAL A 160 16.43 -5.27 -8.33
N ASN A 161 16.59 -6.40 -9.02
CA ASN A 161 17.30 -6.46 -10.30
C ASN A 161 16.65 -5.59 -11.38
N ASP A 162 15.32 -5.54 -11.43
CA ASP A 162 14.57 -4.78 -12.43
C ASP A 162 14.39 -3.31 -12.04
N PHE A 163 14.56 -2.99 -10.76
CA PHE A 163 14.32 -1.65 -10.22
C PHE A 163 15.29 -0.59 -10.79
N GLU A 164 16.55 -0.98 -11.01
CA GLU A 164 17.58 -0.11 -11.63
C GLU A 164 18.12 -0.76 -12.91
N PRO A 165 17.50 -0.49 -14.09
CA PRO A 165 17.90 -1.14 -15.35
C PRO A 165 19.36 -0.92 -15.74
N GLY A 166 19.99 0.17 -15.27
CA GLY A 166 21.40 0.49 -15.48
C GLY A 166 22.37 -0.31 -14.61
N GLU A 167 21.88 -0.92 -13.52
CA GLU A 167 22.66 -1.73 -12.59
C GLU A 167 21.87 -3.00 -12.21
N ARG A 168 21.73 -3.92 -13.18
CA ARG A 168 21.04 -5.21 -13.00
C ARG A 168 21.75 -6.11 -11.99
N ARG A 169 21.47 -5.85 -10.71
CA ARG A 169 21.96 -6.58 -9.54
C ARG A 169 20.76 -6.92 -8.66
N GLY A 170 20.51 -8.21 -8.49
CA GLY A 170 19.50 -8.69 -7.54
C GLY A 170 19.86 -8.32 -6.11
N LEU A 171 18.86 -8.39 -5.21
CA LEU A 171 19.01 -8.00 -3.80
C LEU A 171 20.22 -8.64 -3.13
N HIS A 172 20.46 -9.93 -3.38
CA HIS A 172 21.60 -10.66 -2.82
C HIS A 172 23.00 -10.14 -3.21
N SER A 173 23.10 -9.32 -4.27
CA SER A 173 24.35 -8.73 -4.76
C SER A 173 24.50 -7.25 -4.41
N ARG A 174 23.54 -6.69 -3.65
CA ARG A 174 23.58 -5.31 -3.18
C ARG A 174 24.38 -5.21 -1.88
N ASP A 175 25.17 -4.15 -1.75
CA ASP A 175 25.75 -3.79 -0.46
C ASP A 175 24.61 -3.26 0.44
N PRO A 176 24.53 -3.61 1.73
CA PRO A 176 23.55 -3.02 2.64
C PRO A 176 23.52 -1.48 2.61
N ALA A 177 24.66 -0.82 2.37
CA ALA A 177 24.72 0.64 2.21
C ALA A 177 23.99 1.17 0.97
N ASP A 178 23.79 0.34 -0.06
CA ASP A 178 23.00 0.68 -1.25
C ASP A 178 21.48 0.63 -0.94
N MET A 179 21.09 -0.01 0.18
CA MET A 179 19.70 -0.23 0.58
C MET A 179 19.20 0.76 1.65
N VAL A 180 19.95 1.83 1.93
CA VAL A 180 19.52 2.87 2.87
C VAL A 180 18.34 3.64 2.27
N ALA A 181 17.17 3.52 2.90
CA ALA A 181 15.98 4.27 2.51
C ALA A 181 16.07 5.70 3.09
N TRP A 182 16.25 6.69 2.22
CA TRP A 182 16.25 8.10 2.63
C TRP A 182 14.89 8.49 3.20
N ASP A 183 14.90 9.14 4.37
CA ASP A 183 13.72 9.68 5.05
C ASP A 183 12.56 8.67 5.21
N SER A 184 12.89 7.43 5.56
CA SER A 184 11.94 6.34 5.82
C SER A 184 12.31 5.58 7.09
N VAL A 185 11.30 5.09 7.82
CA VAL A 185 11.46 4.22 9.02
C VAL A 185 12.16 2.89 8.72
N VAL A 186 12.15 2.47 7.46
CA VAL A 186 12.91 1.31 6.97
C VAL A 186 14.43 1.59 6.94
N GLY A 187 14.82 2.86 6.86
CA GLY A 187 16.21 3.34 6.91
C GLY A 187 16.81 3.41 8.33
N HIS A 188 16.07 2.97 9.36
CA HIS A 188 16.61 2.81 10.70
C HIS A 188 17.83 1.86 10.70
N HIS A 189 18.79 2.07 11.60
CA HIS A 189 20.03 1.28 11.67
C HIS A 189 19.80 -0.20 12.02
N LEU A 190 18.68 -0.54 12.66
CA LEU A 190 18.20 -1.91 12.87
C LEU A 190 17.14 -2.36 11.83
N GLY A 191 16.92 -1.56 10.79
CA GLY A 191 15.94 -1.78 9.73
C GLY A 191 16.45 -2.67 8.59
N LEU A 192 16.13 -2.28 7.34
CA LEU A 192 16.41 -3.12 6.16
C LEU A 192 17.90 -3.42 5.99
N THR A 193 18.78 -2.46 6.24
CA THR A 193 20.23 -2.64 6.09
C THR A 193 20.80 -3.65 7.09
N HIS A 194 20.27 -3.68 8.32
CA HIS A 194 20.64 -4.68 9.32
C HIS A 194 20.17 -6.08 8.93
N ALA A 195 18.89 -6.23 8.56
CA ALA A 195 18.35 -7.50 8.09
C ALA A 195 19.06 -8.03 6.83
N MET A 196 19.50 -7.13 5.94
CA MET A 196 20.28 -7.45 4.74
C MET A 196 21.61 -8.13 5.04
N ALA A 197 22.27 -7.80 6.15
CA ALA A 197 23.52 -8.45 6.55
C ALA A 197 23.33 -9.96 6.80
N THR A 198 22.20 -10.32 7.41
CA THR A 198 21.80 -11.72 7.62
C THR A 198 21.38 -12.39 6.31
N PHE A 199 20.61 -11.68 5.49
CA PHE A 199 20.14 -12.18 4.18
C PHE A 199 21.28 -12.55 3.23
N THR A 200 22.31 -11.70 3.15
CA THR A 200 23.45 -11.87 2.25
C THR A 200 24.57 -12.75 2.83
N LYS A 201 24.45 -13.17 4.10
CA LYS A 201 25.46 -13.96 4.79
C LYS A 201 25.76 -15.27 4.05
N THR A 202 27.03 -15.46 3.69
CA THR A 202 27.49 -16.69 3.04
C THR A 202 27.53 -17.84 4.05
N ILE A 203 26.83 -18.94 3.74
CA ILE A 203 26.80 -20.17 4.56
C ILE A 203 27.35 -21.34 3.73
N LYS A 204 28.59 -21.73 4.03
CA LYS A 204 29.32 -22.80 3.33
C LYS A 204 29.14 -24.18 3.97
N ARG A 205 28.94 -24.22 5.29
CA ARG A 205 28.76 -25.46 6.05
C ARG A 205 27.27 -25.75 6.19
N ARG A 206 26.91 -27.02 6.16
CA ARG A 206 25.55 -27.47 6.48
C ARG A 206 25.17 -27.07 7.92
N VAL A 207 23.98 -26.50 8.06
CA VAL A 207 23.33 -26.11 9.30
C VAL A 207 22.12 -27.02 9.45
N ASP A 208 22.23 -27.95 10.41
CA ASP A 208 21.21 -28.95 10.69
C ASP A 208 20.20 -28.46 11.76
N ASP A 209 20.49 -27.37 12.48
CA ASP A 209 19.57 -26.79 13.47
C ASP A 209 18.47 -25.96 12.78
N GLU A 210 17.33 -25.83 13.45
CA GLU A 210 16.27 -24.91 13.01
C GLU A 210 16.78 -23.46 13.03
N VAL A 211 16.47 -22.71 11.97
CA VAL A 211 16.82 -21.30 11.85
C VAL A 211 15.59 -20.40 11.93
N PHE A 212 15.80 -19.16 12.35
CA PHE A 212 14.72 -18.17 12.50
C PHE A 212 14.95 -16.90 11.70
N ASP A 213 15.88 -16.93 10.73
CA ASP A 213 16.17 -15.81 9.84
C ASP A 213 16.24 -16.28 8.37
N VAL A 214 16.08 -15.34 7.45
CA VAL A 214 16.11 -15.61 6.00
C VAL A 214 17.56 -15.67 5.52
N TYR A 215 18.24 -16.79 5.78
CA TYR A 215 19.60 -17.03 5.29
C TYR A 215 19.63 -17.40 3.80
N ARG A 216 19.35 -16.44 2.92
CA ARG A 216 19.15 -16.67 1.47
C ARG A 216 20.25 -17.51 0.81
N HIS A 217 21.53 -17.26 1.07
CA HIS A 217 22.60 -18.12 0.55
C HIS A 217 22.45 -19.58 1.02
N GLY A 218 22.28 -19.79 2.32
CA GLY A 218 22.15 -21.13 2.89
C GLY A 218 20.91 -21.88 2.38
N ILE A 219 19.78 -21.19 2.29
CA ILE A 219 18.51 -21.73 1.80
C ILE A 219 18.61 -22.10 0.32
N MET A 220 19.07 -21.17 -0.53
CA MET A 220 19.16 -21.40 -1.98
C MET A 220 20.19 -22.47 -2.38
N HIS A 221 21.23 -22.66 -1.57
CA HIS A 221 22.28 -23.66 -1.83
C HIS A 221 22.11 -24.95 -1.03
N GLY A 222 21.02 -25.11 -0.27
CA GLY A 222 20.73 -26.32 0.51
C GLY A 222 21.64 -26.55 1.72
N SER A 223 22.42 -25.56 2.13
CA SER A 223 23.23 -25.62 3.34
C SER A 223 22.39 -25.43 4.61
N VAL A 224 21.29 -24.69 4.53
CA VAL A 224 20.33 -24.53 5.65
C VAL A 224 19.14 -25.42 5.34
N VAL A 225 18.98 -26.50 6.10
CA VAL A 225 17.98 -27.54 5.79
C VAL A 225 16.68 -27.41 6.57
N ASN A 226 16.71 -26.76 7.74
CA ASN A 226 15.56 -26.65 8.64
C ASN A 226 15.08 -25.19 8.76
N PHE A 227 14.49 -24.67 7.67
CA PHE A 227 13.92 -23.31 7.60
C PHE A 227 12.39 -23.30 7.36
N ASP A 228 11.75 -24.47 7.31
CA ASP A 228 10.31 -24.62 7.13
C ASP A 228 9.56 -24.29 8.42
N ASN A 229 9.46 -23.00 8.74
CA ASN A 229 8.73 -22.51 9.90
C ASN A 229 8.10 -21.14 9.62
N PRO A 230 7.05 -20.77 10.37
CA PRO A 230 6.32 -19.53 10.11
C PRO A 230 7.17 -18.28 10.37
N ILE A 231 8.21 -18.33 11.21
CA ILE A 231 9.04 -17.15 11.51
C ILE A 231 9.85 -16.77 10.27
N VAL A 232 10.53 -17.73 9.64
CA VAL A 232 11.33 -17.48 8.43
C VAL A 232 10.45 -16.98 7.28
N ALA A 233 9.30 -17.62 7.05
CA ALA A 233 8.39 -17.19 5.98
C ALA A 233 7.79 -15.80 6.25
N THR A 234 7.47 -15.48 7.50
CA THR A 234 6.98 -14.15 7.86
C THR A 234 8.06 -13.09 7.71
N LYS A 235 9.31 -13.39 8.08
CA LYS A 235 10.43 -12.48 7.86
C LYS A 235 10.69 -12.24 6.37
N ALA A 236 10.49 -13.25 5.52
CA ALA A 236 10.57 -13.06 4.07
C ALA A 236 9.47 -12.10 3.55
N TRP A 237 8.25 -12.18 4.09
CA TRP A 237 7.19 -11.21 3.81
C TRP A 237 7.53 -9.81 4.32
N ASN A 238 7.96 -9.70 5.58
CA ASN A 238 8.39 -8.44 6.20
C ASN A 238 9.47 -7.75 5.37
N MET A 239 10.46 -8.52 4.90
CA MET A 239 11.53 -8.04 4.04
C MET A 239 11.02 -7.61 2.66
N LEU A 240 10.09 -8.33 2.04
CA LEU A 240 9.51 -7.92 0.75
C LEU A 240 8.80 -6.57 0.85
N PHE A 241 8.01 -6.34 1.91
CA PHE A 241 7.35 -5.05 2.13
C PHE A 241 8.36 -3.94 2.38
N ALA A 242 9.39 -4.17 3.20
CA ALA A 242 10.47 -3.21 3.43
C ALA A 242 11.25 -2.86 2.14
N VAL A 243 11.48 -3.84 1.27
CA VAL A 243 12.11 -3.61 -0.05
C VAL A 243 11.20 -2.78 -0.97
N ALA A 244 9.88 -2.97 -0.91
CA ALA A 244 8.92 -2.15 -1.64
C ALA A 244 8.89 -0.69 -1.14
N ASP A 245 9.02 -0.49 0.18
CA ASP A 245 9.11 0.84 0.79
C ASP A 245 10.43 1.54 0.39
N TRP A 246 11.56 0.81 0.43
CA TRP A 246 12.84 1.30 -0.09
C TRP A 246 12.72 1.74 -1.56
N ALA A 247 12.13 0.90 -2.41
CA ALA A 247 11.93 1.22 -3.83
C ALA A 247 11.08 2.50 -4.02
N THR A 248 10.07 2.70 -3.18
CA THR A 248 9.24 3.91 -3.16
C THR A 248 10.05 5.13 -2.75
N ALA A 249 10.80 5.04 -1.65
CA ALA A 249 11.67 6.11 -1.15
C ALA A 249 12.74 6.50 -2.19
N THR A 250 13.39 5.53 -2.81
CA THR A 250 14.43 5.77 -3.84
C THR A 250 13.85 6.43 -5.09
N ARG A 251 12.68 6.00 -5.58
CA ARG A 251 12.00 6.67 -6.71
C ARG A 251 11.62 8.11 -6.40
N ARG A 252 11.17 8.38 -5.16
CA ARG A 252 10.85 9.75 -4.70
C ARG A 252 12.09 10.63 -4.66
N ALA A 253 13.18 10.14 -4.07
CA ALA A 253 14.45 10.88 -4.01
C ALA A 253 14.99 11.24 -5.40
N ALA A 254 14.81 10.37 -6.41
CA ALA A 254 15.28 10.61 -7.78
C ALA A 254 14.47 11.66 -8.58
N LYS A 255 13.25 12.00 -8.16
CA LYS A 255 12.34 12.92 -8.89
C LYS A 255 12.50 14.41 -8.51
N SER A 256 13.51 14.79 -7.75
CA SER A 256 13.62 16.12 -7.10
C SER A 256 13.72 17.31 -8.07
N ASN A 257 12.57 17.85 -8.49
CA ASN A 257 12.29 19.28 -8.63
C ASN A 257 11.03 19.71 -7.83
N ASP A 258 10.33 18.77 -7.20
CA ASP A 258 9.28 19.06 -6.22
C ASP A 258 9.90 19.20 -4.81
N PRO A 259 9.32 20.04 -3.93
CA PRO A 259 9.80 20.18 -2.56
C PRO A 259 9.83 18.81 -1.85
N PRO A 260 10.82 18.58 -0.98
CA PRO A 260 11.06 17.27 -0.38
C PRO A 260 9.81 16.80 0.41
N PRO A 261 9.36 15.54 0.25
CA PRO A 261 8.21 15.05 0.98
C PRO A 261 8.52 15.03 2.49
N THR A 262 7.53 15.42 3.27
CA THR A 262 7.59 15.48 4.73
C THR A 262 7.07 14.16 5.31
N TRP A 263 7.44 13.81 6.56
CA TRP A 263 6.77 12.77 7.37
C TRP A 263 5.24 12.86 7.32
N SER A 264 4.67 14.01 6.95
CA SER A 264 3.25 14.21 6.65
C SER A 264 2.68 13.15 5.71
N ASP A 265 3.43 12.61 4.74
CA ASP A 265 2.88 11.63 3.77
C ASP A 265 2.82 10.21 4.36
N THR A 266 3.85 9.83 5.12
CA THR A 266 3.91 8.56 5.87
C THR A 266 2.91 8.60 7.03
N TRP A 267 2.83 9.73 7.74
CA TRP A 267 1.82 10.02 8.76
C TRP A 267 0.41 10.05 8.21
N ALA A 268 0.18 10.71 7.07
CA ALA A 268 -1.10 10.73 6.41
C ALA A 268 -1.50 9.31 6.07
N THR A 269 -0.59 8.50 5.51
CA THR A 269 -0.88 7.10 5.16
C THR A 269 -1.22 6.25 6.39
N LEU A 270 -0.46 6.36 7.48
CA LEU A 270 -0.67 5.63 8.73
C LEU A 270 -1.93 6.06 9.48
N LYS A 271 -2.17 7.37 9.59
CA LYS A 271 -3.39 7.96 10.18
C LYS A 271 -4.62 7.62 9.34
N ARG A 272 -4.48 7.65 8.02
CA ARG A 272 -5.53 7.28 7.06
C ARG A 272 -5.85 5.80 7.13
N HIS A 273 -4.86 4.93 7.35
CA HIS A 273 -5.11 3.51 7.62
C HIS A 273 -5.92 3.30 8.90
N GLY A 274 -5.57 3.98 9.99
CA GLY A 274 -6.35 3.95 11.23
C GLY A 274 -7.76 4.53 11.06
N ALA A 275 -7.88 5.66 10.35
CA ALA A 275 -9.15 6.32 10.06
C ALA A 275 -10.05 5.47 9.17
N TYR A 276 -9.49 4.85 8.13
CA TYR A 276 -10.21 3.93 7.25
C TYR A 276 -10.66 2.68 8.00
N LYS A 277 -9.79 2.05 8.81
CA LYS A 277 -10.15 0.92 9.68
C LYS A 277 -11.26 1.27 10.66
N LYS A 278 -11.26 2.50 11.19
CA LYS A 278 -12.35 3.00 12.05
C LYS A 278 -13.63 3.18 11.23
N TYR A 279 -13.55 3.86 10.09
CA TYR A 279 -14.67 4.04 9.17
C TYR A 279 -15.30 2.71 8.74
N GLU A 280 -14.47 1.73 8.37
CA GLU A 280 -14.89 0.39 7.99
C GLU A 280 -15.60 -0.35 9.14
N ARG A 281 -15.10 -0.21 10.37
CA ARG A 281 -15.71 -0.81 11.57
C ARG A 281 -17.04 -0.15 11.94
N ASP A 282 -17.10 1.18 11.82
CA ASP A 282 -18.27 1.98 12.17
C ASP A 282 -19.28 2.06 11.01
N PHE A 283 -18.97 1.44 9.86
CA PHE A 283 -19.81 1.45 8.67
C PHE A 283 -21.11 0.69 8.91
N VAL A 284 -22.23 1.35 8.59
CA VAL A 284 -23.56 0.75 8.64
C VAL A 284 -24.08 0.57 7.23
N SER A 285 -24.43 -0.66 6.89
CA SER A 285 -24.99 -0.98 5.59
C SER A 285 -26.29 -0.22 5.35
N SER A 286 -26.50 0.30 4.15
CA SER A 286 -27.73 0.98 3.78
C SER A 286 -28.07 0.76 2.31
N THR A 287 -29.36 0.86 1.99
CA THR A 287 -29.86 0.80 0.62
C THR A 287 -30.79 1.97 0.38
N ILE A 288 -30.65 2.60 -0.79
CA ILE A 288 -31.59 3.59 -1.29
C ILE A 288 -32.20 3.07 -2.59
N LYS A 289 -33.52 3.06 -2.67
CA LYS A 289 -34.30 2.59 -3.82
C LYS A 289 -34.86 3.76 -4.60
N ALA A 290 -35.23 3.52 -5.86
CA ALA A 290 -35.83 4.53 -6.74
C ALA A 290 -37.09 5.20 -6.15
N SER A 291 -37.82 4.49 -5.27
CA SER A 291 -38.98 5.00 -4.54
C SER A 291 -38.66 5.99 -3.41
N ASP A 292 -37.41 6.04 -2.95
CA ASP A 292 -37.06 6.72 -1.71
C ASP A 292 -36.83 8.22 -1.95
N ALA A 293 -37.24 9.03 -0.97
CA ALA A 293 -36.94 10.45 -0.95
C ALA A 293 -35.42 10.65 -0.91
N GLY A 294 -34.87 11.38 -1.88
CA GLY A 294 -33.43 11.64 -1.99
C GLY A 294 -32.67 10.71 -2.94
N PHE A 295 -33.33 9.72 -3.58
CA PHE A 295 -32.68 8.84 -4.55
C PHE A 295 -31.99 9.62 -5.68
N LYS A 296 -32.71 10.58 -6.29
CA LYS A 296 -32.17 11.40 -7.39
C LYS A 296 -31.04 12.34 -6.97
N THR A 297 -30.94 12.66 -5.69
CA THR A 297 -29.87 13.52 -5.13
C THR A 297 -28.69 12.74 -4.58
N ASN A 298 -28.79 11.41 -4.50
CA ASN A 298 -27.71 10.55 -4.07
C ASN A 298 -26.51 10.65 -5.04
N GLU A 299 -25.30 10.74 -4.49
CA GLU A 299 -24.06 10.91 -5.26
C GLU A 299 -23.85 9.77 -6.26
N ILE A 300 -23.99 8.51 -5.81
CA ILE A 300 -23.77 7.33 -6.65
C ILE A 300 -24.83 7.23 -7.73
N VAL A 301 -26.09 7.56 -7.43
CA VAL A 301 -27.16 7.59 -8.44
C VAL A 301 -26.82 8.61 -9.53
N ARG A 302 -26.29 9.78 -9.18
CA ARG A 302 -25.86 10.79 -10.15
C ARG A 302 -24.66 10.32 -10.99
N LEU A 303 -23.66 9.72 -10.36
CA LEU A 303 -22.46 9.21 -11.04
C LEU A 303 -22.79 8.04 -11.97
N ALA A 304 -23.61 7.09 -11.51
CA ALA A 304 -24.10 5.99 -12.33
C ALA A 304 -24.94 6.52 -13.50
N THR A 305 -25.78 7.54 -13.28
CA THR A 305 -26.53 8.23 -14.35
C THR A 305 -25.59 8.83 -15.39
N GLU A 306 -24.54 9.56 -14.99
CA GLU A 306 -23.55 10.12 -15.92
C GLU A 306 -22.84 9.01 -16.72
N PHE A 307 -22.46 7.93 -16.05
CA PHE A 307 -21.83 6.77 -16.68
C PHE A 307 -22.74 6.10 -17.72
N PHE A 308 -23.98 5.78 -17.35
CA PHE A 308 -24.96 5.14 -18.24
C PHE A 308 -25.32 6.03 -19.42
N ASP A 309 -25.60 7.31 -19.16
CA ASP A 309 -25.93 8.28 -20.20
C ASP A 309 -24.75 8.46 -21.17
N ALA A 310 -23.51 8.49 -20.67
CA ALA A 310 -22.33 8.54 -21.51
C ALA A 310 -22.12 7.26 -22.34
N TRP A 311 -22.36 6.09 -21.78
CA TRP A 311 -22.27 4.82 -22.50
C TRP A 311 -23.34 4.74 -23.60
N GLN A 312 -24.61 5.00 -23.26
CA GLN A 312 -25.74 5.00 -24.20
C GLN A 312 -25.50 5.92 -25.42
N HIS A 313 -24.86 7.08 -25.20
CA HIS A 313 -24.61 8.06 -26.26
C HIS A 313 -23.19 8.00 -26.86
N GLY A 314 -22.41 6.96 -26.55
CA GLY A 314 -21.06 6.78 -27.08
C GLY A 314 -20.06 7.89 -26.70
N ARG A 315 -20.24 8.55 -25.56
CA ARG A 315 -19.35 9.62 -25.07
C ARG A 315 -18.20 9.03 -24.28
N TRP A 316 -17.28 8.39 -24.99
CA TRP A 316 -16.21 7.56 -24.43
C TRP A 316 -15.21 8.31 -23.54
N ALA A 317 -15.02 9.61 -23.75
CA ALA A 317 -14.20 10.44 -22.86
C ALA A 317 -14.81 10.58 -21.45
N ILE A 318 -16.14 10.53 -21.33
CA ILE A 318 -16.82 10.56 -20.03
C ILE A 318 -16.79 9.17 -19.40
N VAL A 319 -17.07 8.11 -20.18
CA VAL A 319 -16.95 6.71 -19.72
C VAL A 319 -15.54 6.45 -19.15
N ALA A 320 -14.51 6.95 -19.83
CA ALA A 320 -13.12 6.85 -19.41
C ALA A 320 -12.82 7.40 -18.01
N LYS A 321 -13.58 8.38 -17.50
CA LYS A 321 -13.41 8.91 -16.13
C LYS A 321 -13.68 7.86 -15.06
N PHE A 322 -14.49 6.86 -15.37
CA PHE A 322 -14.84 5.77 -14.46
C PHE A 322 -13.85 4.59 -14.53
N THR A 323 -12.76 4.72 -15.30
CA THR A 323 -11.74 3.68 -15.43
C THR A 323 -10.94 3.55 -14.14
N PRO A 324 -10.74 2.34 -13.60
CA PRO A 324 -9.81 2.11 -12.50
C PRO A 324 -8.42 2.67 -12.82
N SER A 325 -7.83 3.43 -11.90
CA SER A 325 -6.49 4.01 -12.07
C SER A 325 -5.42 2.98 -12.41
N ALA A 326 -5.54 1.77 -11.85
CA ALA A 326 -4.67 0.62 -12.15
C ALA A 326 -4.65 0.19 -13.62
N LEU A 327 -5.72 0.47 -14.39
CA LEU A 327 -5.82 0.14 -15.82
C LEU A 327 -5.39 1.30 -16.73
N ILE A 328 -5.39 2.53 -16.22
CA ILE A 328 -4.93 3.72 -16.95
C ILE A 328 -3.43 3.60 -17.23
N GLY A 329 -2.61 3.36 -16.20
CA GLY A 329 -1.16 3.28 -16.34
C GLY A 329 -0.59 4.59 -16.90
N SER A 330 0.22 4.52 -17.96
CA SER A 330 0.82 5.70 -18.62
C SER A 330 -0.01 6.25 -19.80
N LYS A 331 -1.26 5.82 -19.98
CA LYS A 331 -2.11 6.23 -21.10
C LYS A 331 -2.48 7.71 -20.99
N THR A 332 -2.44 8.41 -22.12
CA THR A 332 -3.02 9.75 -22.29
C THR A 332 -4.55 9.68 -22.25
N GLY A 333 -5.22 10.82 -21.97
CA GLY A 333 -6.69 10.86 -21.93
C GLY A 333 -7.36 10.34 -23.20
N GLY A 334 -6.77 10.60 -24.38
CA GLY A 334 -7.27 10.08 -25.65
C GLY A 334 -7.13 8.55 -25.79
N GLU A 335 -6.05 7.98 -25.25
CA GLU A 335 -5.84 6.53 -25.23
C GLU A 335 -6.79 5.83 -24.24
N VAL A 336 -7.08 6.44 -23.09
CA VAL A 336 -8.08 5.90 -22.15
C VAL A 336 -9.49 5.97 -22.75
N ALA A 337 -9.84 7.05 -23.46
CA ALA A 337 -11.12 7.15 -24.16
C ALA A 337 -11.28 6.08 -25.26
N ARG A 338 -10.20 5.79 -26.01
CA ARG A 338 -10.20 4.70 -26.99
C ARG A 338 -10.37 3.34 -26.31
N PHE A 339 -9.64 3.11 -25.21
CA PHE A 339 -9.77 1.90 -24.41
C PHE A 339 -11.19 1.71 -23.87
N ALA A 340 -11.84 2.78 -23.42
CA ALA A 340 -13.24 2.74 -22.99
C ALA A 340 -14.18 2.35 -24.13
N ARG A 341 -14.03 2.96 -25.30
CA ARG A 341 -14.80 2.58 -26.49
C ARG A 341 -14.62 1.10 -26.82
N ASP A 342 -13.38 0.65 -26.98
CA ASP A 342 -13.07 -0.71 -27.44
C ASP A 342 -13.66 -1.81 -26.52
N VAL A 343 -13.85 -1.48 -25.23
CA VAL A 343 -14.46 -2.36 -24.22
C VAL A 343 -15.99 -2.26 -24.19
N PHE A 344 -16.56 -1.05 -24.24
CA PHE A 344 -17.99 -0.82 -23.99
C PHE A 344 -18.84 -0.77 -25.26
N GLU A 345 -18.27 -0.43 -26.42
CA GLU A 345 -19.00 -0.29 -27.70
C GLU A 345 -19.59 -1.62 -28.19
N GLN A 346 -19.03 -2.76 -27.77
CA GLN A 346 -19.57 -4.10 -28.09
C GLN A 346 -20.93 -4.37 -27.45
N HIS A 347 -21.34 -3.55 -26.48
CA HIS A 347 -22.57 -3.69 -25.73
C HIS A 347 -23.44 -2.45 -25.97
N ASP A 348 -24.30 -2.53 -26.99
CA ASP A 348 -25.21 -1.45 -27.40
C ASP A 348 -26.28 -1.19 -26.34
N LEU A 349 -25.97 -0.33 -25.38
CA LEU A 349 -26.86 0.09 -24.31
C LEU A 349 -27.89 1.09 -24.84
N GLN A 350 -29.15 0.67 -24.94
CA GLN A 350 -30.24 1.44 -25.55
C GLN A 350 -31.08 2.19 -24.52
N GLN A 351 -31.41 1.53 -23.41
CA GLN A 351 -32.20 2.09 -22.31
C GLN A 351 -31.65 1.58 -20.97
N TRP A 352 -31.89 2.34 -19.90
CA TRP A 352 -31.50 1.95 -18.56
C TRP A 352 -32.37 2.63 -17.51
N GLU A 353 -32.55 1.97 -16.37
CA GLU A 353 -33.22 2.50 -15.19
C GLU A 353 -32.51 1.98 -13.93
N ILE A 354 -32.01 2.88 -13.08
CA ILE A 354 -31.39 2.50 -11.81
C ILE A 354 -32.49 2.22 -10.80
N GLU A 355 -32.49 1.02 -10.22
CA GLU A 355 -33.52 0.58 -9.27
C GLU A 355 -33.10 0.83 -7.83
N SER A 356 -31.82 0.58 -7.52
CA SER A 356 -31.29 0.81 -6.17
C SER A 356 -29.78 0.98 -6.16
N VAL A 357 -29.31 1.61 -5.09
CA VAL A 357 -27.90 1.63 -4.69
C VAL A 357 -27.80 1.05 -3.29
N THR A 358 -26.96 0.04 -3.12
CA THR A 358 -26.68 -0.60 -1.83
C THR A 358 -25.24 -0.36 -1.43
N TYR A 359 -25.06 0.21 -0.25
CA TYR A 359 -23.78 0.32 0.44
C TYR A 359 -23.67 -0.88 1.39
N ASP A 360 -23.20 -2.01 0.88
CA ASP A 360 -22.99 -3.25 1.65
C ASP A 360 -21.56 -3.37 2.21
N GLN A 361 -20.63 -2.56 1.72
CA GLN A 361 -19.25 -2.49 2.15
C GLN A 361 -18.79 -1.03 2.22
N ALA A 362 -17.88 -0.73 3.14
CA ALA A 362 -17.25 0.59 3.23
C ALA A 362 -16.63 0.98 1.88
N SER A 363 -16.83 2.25 1.50
CA SER A 363 -16.23 2.82 0.28
C SER A 363 -16.60 2.13 -1.03
N THR A 364 -17.67 1.34 -1.00
CA THR A 364 -18.19 0.58 -2.13
C THR A 364 -19.68 0.83 -2.24
N ALA A 365 -20.16 0.98 -3.47
CA ALA A 365 -21.57 1.06 -3.75
C ALA A 365 -21.91 0.03 -4.82
N ALA A 366 -22.89 -0.83 -4.55
CA ALA A 366 -23.47 -1.74 -5.52
C ALA A 366 -24.67 -1.07 -6.19
N ILE A 367 -24.62 -0.94 -7.50
CA ILE A 367 -25.69 -0.37 -8.31
C ILE A 367 -26.47 -1.53 -8.91
N GLN A 368 -27.79 -1.50 -8.75
CA GLN A 368 -28.72 -2.39 -9.43
C GLN A 368 -29.60 -1.58 -10.38
N ALA A 369 -29.70 -2.05 -11.61
CA ALA A 369 -30.43 -1.40 -12.68
C ALA A 369 -31.10 -2.42 -13.61
N ARG A 370 -32.05 -1.97 -14.41
CA ARG A 370 -32.48 -2.66 -15.63
C ARG A 370 -31.90 -1.95 -16.84
N ALA A 371 -31.49 -2.71 -17.85
CA ALA A 371 -30.90 -2.18 -19.06
C ALA A 371 -31.41 -2.92 -20.29
N THR A 372 -31.68 -2.19 -21.37
CA THR A 372 -31.94 -2.78 -22.68
C THR A 372 -30.66 -2.76 -23.48
N VAL A 373 -30.15 -3.94 -23.85
CA VAL A 373 -28.93 -4.10 -24.65
C VAL A 373 -29.23 -4.93 -25.88
N ALA A 374 -28.90 -4.39 -27.06
CA ALA A 374 -29.17 -5.04 -28.35
C ALA A 374 -30.63 -5.53 -28.50
N GLY A 375 -31.60 -4.79 -27.94
CA GLY A 375 -33.03 -5.12 -27.97
C GLY A 375 -33.53 -6.09 -26.91
N GLY A 376 -32.66 -6.66 -26.06
CA GLY A 376 -33.05 -7.49 -24.91
C GLY A 376 -33.02 -6.71 -23.60
N GLU A 377 -33.98 -6.94 -22.70
CA GLU A 377 -34.00 -6.35 -21.35
C GLU A 377 -33.29 -7.29 -20.36
N PHE A 378 -32.33 -6.75 -19.62
CA PHE A 378 -31.50 -7.49 -18.68
C PHE A 378 -31.45 -6.80 -17.32
N PRO A 379 -31.54 -7.55 -16.21
CA PRO A 379 -31.06 -7.07 -14.92
C PRO A 379 -29.56 -6.81 -15.00
N MET A 380 -29.12 -5.70 -14.43
CA MET A 380 -27.72 -5.31 -14.45
C MET A 380 -27.25 -4.92 -13.05
N ARG A 381 -26.06 -5.41 -12.68
CA ARG A 381 -25.41 -5.12 -11.40
C ARG A 381 -23.93 -4.86 -11.59
N PHE A 382 -23.45 -3.76 -11.02
CA PHE A 382 -22.02 -3.45 -10.95
C PHE A 382 -21.70 -2.71 -9.66
N ARG A 383 -20.41 -2.51 -9.41
CA ARG A 383 -19.93 -1.80 -8.23
C ARG A 383 -19.08 -0.61 -8.62
N MET A 384 -19.21 0.46 -7.85
CA MET A 384 -18.25 1.55 -7.81
C MET A 384 -17.49 1.50 -6.50
N VAL A 385 -16.20 1.84 -6.53
CA VAL A 385 -15.32 1.93 -5.36
C VAL A 385 -14.71 3.32 -5.33
N PHE A 386 -14.63 3.91 -4.14
CA PHE A 386 -14.01 5.21 -3.93
C PHE A 386 -12.50 5.06 -3.76
N TRP A 387 -11.74 5.63 -4.68
CA TRP A 387 -10.29 5.61 -4.69
C TRP A 387 -9.73 7.01 -4.49
N THR A 388 -8.61 7.12 -3.80
CA THR A 388 -7.84 8.36 -3.80
C THR A 388 -6.88 8.46 -4.97
N VAL A 389 -6.35 9.66 -5.19
CA VAL A 389 -5.33 9.95 -6.21
C VAL A 389 -4.14 8.96 -6.12
N ASP A 390 -3.78 8.55 -4.90
CA ASP A 390 -2.67 7.60 -4.65
C ASP A 390 -3.03 6.13 -4.95
N GLY A 391 -4.24 5.86 -5.45
CA GLY A 391 -4.70 4.50 -5.79
C GLY A 391 -5.05 3.64 -4.58
N ASN A 392 -5.32 4.25 -3.42
CA ASN A 392 -5.83 3.56 -2.23
C ASN A 392 -7.35 3.65 -2.16
N VAL A 393 -8.01 2.65 -1.57
CA VAL A 393 -9.42 2.81 -1.20
C VAL A 393 -9.51 3.93 -0.16
N GLY A 394 -10.46 4.83 -0.35
CA GLY A 394 -10.62 6.01 0.51
C GLY A 394 -11.96 6.13 1.16
N ILE A 395 -12.09 7.10 2.06
CA ILE A 395 -13.37 7.39 2.71
C ILE A 395 -14.14 8.34 1.79
N PRO A 396 -15.37 8.01 1.36
CA PRO A 396 -16.17 8.90 0.53
C PRO A 396 -16.31 10.29 1.18
N GLY A 397 -16.05 11.35 0.40
CA GLY A 397 -16.02 12.74 0.87
C GLY A 397 -14.64 13.26 1.26
N GLU A 398 -13.58 12.45 1.14
CA GLU A 398 -12.20 12.96 1.16
C GLU A 398 -11.88 13.78 -0.09
N ASP A 399 -11.11 14.85 0.11
CA ASP A 399 -10.64 15.71 -0.99
C ASP A 399 -9.81 14.89 -2.00
N ASP A 400 -9.99 15.20 -3.29
CA ASP A 400 -9.30 14.60 -4.43
C ASP A 400 -9.54 13.09 -4.68
N GLY A 401 -10.49 12.47 -3.98
CA GLY A 401 -10.93 11.10 -4.29
C GLY A 401 -11.99 11.01 -5.40
N SER A 402 -12.13 9.83 -6.00
CA SER A 402 -13.13 9.59 -7.05
C SER A 402 -13.69 8.17 -7.01
N TRP A 403 -14.97 8.06 -7.35
CA TRP A 403 -15.63 6.79 -7.58
C TRP A 403 -15.33 6.28 -8.99
N THR A 404 -14.78 5.07 -9.09
CA THR A 404 -14.56 4.38 -10.36
C THR A 404 -15.18 2.98 -10.34
N LEU A 405 -15.34 2.35 -11.49
CA LEU A 405 -15.89 0.98 -11.57
C LEU A 405 -14.97 -0.01 -10.85
N ALA A 406 -15.53 -0.95 -10.10
CA ALA A 406 -14.74 -1.99 -9.43
C ALA A 406 -14.12 -2.99 -10.44
N VAL A 407 -14.84 -3.25 -11.52
CA VAL A 407 -14.48 -4.19 -12.57
C VAL A 407 -14.65 -3.47 -13.90
N TRP A 408 -13.72 -3.63 -14.83
CA TRP A 408 -13.77 -3.00 -16.17
C TRP A 408 -14.09 -4.04 -17.25
N ALA A 409 -15.26 -4.67 -17.12
CA ALA A 409 -15.70 -5.77 -17.97
C ALA A 409 -17.24 -5.77 -18.09
N PRO A 410 -17.82 -5.10 -19.09
CA PRO A 410 -19.27 -4.84 -19.13
C PRO A 410 -20.12 -6.11 -19.20
N HIS A 411 -19.63 -7.15 -19.88
CA HIS A 411 -20.30 -8.45 -19.92
C HIS A 411 -20.58 -9.05 -18.55
N THR A 412 -19.81 -8.69 -17.51
CA THR A 412 -20.02 -9.17 -16.13
C THR A 412 -21.14 -8.45 -15.40
N TYR A 413 -21.65 -7.35 -15.96
CA TYR A 413 -22.69 -6.55 -15.31
C TYR A 413 -24.07 -7.14 -15.53
N PHE A 414 -24.29 -7.79 -16.67
CA PHE A 414 -25.57 -8.41 -17.00
C PHE A 414 -25.76 -9.68 -16.19
N GLN A 415 -26.91 -9.79 -15.53
CA GLN A 415 -27.28 -10.98 -14.79
C GLN A 415 -28.29 -11.79 -15.58
N ASP A 416 -28.28 -13.11 -15.39
CA ASP A 416 -29.32 -13.96 -15.94
C ASP A 416 -30.69 -13.53 -15.38
N PRO A 417 -31.75 -13.49 -16.22
CA PRO A 417 -33.10 -13.26 -15.73
C PRO A 417 -33.43 -14.30 -14.67
N THR A 418 -33.87 -13.85 -13.49
CA THR A 418 -34.29 -14.73 -12.38
C THR A 418 -35.68 -15.29 -12.58
#